data_AF-A0A1G3AGG7-F1
#
_entry.id   AF-A0A1G3AGG7-F1
#
_cell.length_a   1.000
_cell.length_b   1.000
_cell.length_c   1.000
_cell.angle_alpha   90.00
_cell.angle_beta   90.00
_cell.angle_gamma   90.00
#
_symmetry.space_group_name_H-M   'P 1'
#
loop_
_entity.id
_entity.type
_entity.pdbx_description
1 polymer ?
#
loop_
_entity_poly.entity_id
_entity_poly.type
_entity_poly.pdbx_seq_one_letter_code
_entity_poly.pdbx_strand_id
1 'polypeptide(L)'
;MEMPIMPDNPSTIREVAWQDLCPWLILLRTIRIALSFRVLALAAVALVALAAGWWVIGGLFAATNDPLVQGWIEAYGTPPWEEHVGGQIGAVSGREAVRASNGGRIESVLRGVPLVGAQLPVGPIFGVWRRLSDPFIGLFHGELGIVGLAYLVLCCLWAVAIWALFAGAITRIAALALTRDESLGPKSALVRAATKWRDYVAAPLLPLGGVLLATGLLFVVGVVLRLADAAWWTAGPLWLLAGLLWPIVLLIGFLLAIIVFALLAGWPLLWPAVSVERADAFDAVSNSYAYVYQRPLHYLFYLFVATLLGLVGALVVNIFAAGVIDLSNWGVSWGRAAADALLGGAATLERGWLDQGGQALVDFWTGCVTTVQQAFSYGFFWTAATAIYLLLRRDVDAKEMDEVADDEQDEAGGLPPLTGAESGVPQVADGQAAGESAAERETPGPGDPTS
;
A
#
# COMPACT_ATOMS: atom_id res chain seq x y z
N MET A 1 -60.36 -7.47 44.70
CA MET A 1 -59.01 -8.03 44.48
C MET A 1 -58.65 -7.69 43.05
N GLU A 2 -58.20 -6.45 42.84
CA GLU A 2 -57.85 -5.93 41.52
C GLU A 2 -56.43 -6.40 41.18
N MET A 3 -56.29 -7.13 40.07
CA MET A 3 -54.97 -7.53 39.57
C MET A 3 -54.28 -6.30 38.97
N PRO A 4 -53.02 -6.01 39.33
CA PRO A 4 -52.27 -4.94 38.69
C PRO A 4 -51.97 -5.35 37.25
N ILE A 5 -52.42 -4.53 36.29
CA ILE A 5 -52.07 -4.66 34.88
C ILE A 5 -50.58 -4.29 34.79
N MET A 6 -49.72 -5.30 34.59
CA MET A 6 -48.34 -5.08 34.16
C MET A 6 -48.41 -4.39 32.80
N PRO A 7 -47.77 -3.22 32.61
CA PRO A 7 -47.58 -2.70 31.27
C PRO A 7 -46.65 -3.68 30.54
N ASP A 8 -47.20 -4.38 29.56
CA ASP A 8 -46.42 -5.04 28.52
C ASP A 8 -45.62 -3.94 27.82
N ASN A 9 -44.41 -3.68 28.29
CA ASN A 9 -43.41 -2.97 27.51
C ASN A 9 -42.97 -3.97 26.45
N PRO A 10 -43.41 -3.85 25.18
CA PRO A 10 -42.80 -4.64 24.13
C PRO A 10 -41.32 -4.27 24.14
N SER A 11 -40.47 -5.22 24.52
CA SER A 11 -39.04 -5.10 24.37
C SER A 11 -38.79 -4.87 22.89
N THR A 12 -38.57 -3.61 22.53
CA THR A 12 -38.15 -3.22 21.19
C THR A 12 -36.89 -4.02 20.92
N ILE A 13 -37.00 -5.00 20.02
CA ILE A 13 -35.86 -5.79 19.57
C ILE A 13 -34.88 -4.75 19.01
N ARG A 14 -33.80 -4.53 19.76
CA ARG A 14 -32.70 -3.65 19.39
C ARG A 14 -32.31 -4.03 17.96
N GLU A 15 -32.33 -3.05 17.06
CA GLU A 15 -31.92 -3.24 15.66
C GLU A 15 -30.65 -4.10 15.66
N VAL A 16 -30.67 -5.22 14.93
CA VAL A 16 -29.56 -6.18 14.95
C VAL A 16 -28.34 -5.45 14.41
N ALA A 17 -27.43 -5.07 15.32
CA ALA A 17 -26.16 -4.48 14.97
C ALA A 17 -25.28 -5.57 14.35
N TRP A 18 -25.43 -5.77 13.03
CA TRP A 18 -24.70 -6.78 12.27
C TRP A 18 -23.18 -6.64 12.41
N GLN A 19 -22.68 -5.44 12.72
CA GLN A 19 -21.26 -5.18 12.99
C GLN A 19 -20.77 -5.76 14.32
N ASP A 20 -21.67 -5.94 15.30
CA ASP A 20 -21.35 -6.60 16.56
C ASP A 20 -21.28 -8.13 16.38
N LEU A 21 -22.16 -8.67 15.53
CA LEU A 21 -22.22 -10.11 15.23
C LEU A 21 -21.19 -10.56 14.20
N CYS A 22 -20.87 -9.73 13.22
CA CYS A 22 -19.95 -10.02 12.12
C CYS A 22 -19.00 -8.83 11.89
N PRO A 23 -17.97 -8.67 12.75
CA PRO A 23 -17.03 -7.54 12.67
C PRO A 23 -16.34 -7.42 11.30
N TRP A 24 -16.09 -8.54 10.63
CA TRP A 24 -15.44 -8.60 9.31
C TRP A 24 -16.16 -7.82 8.21
N LEU A 25 -17.44 -7.43 8.40
CA LEU A 25 -18.18 -6.56 7.48
C LEU A 25 -17.52 -5.19 7.29
N ILE A 26 -16.65 -4.75 8.19
CA ILE A 26 -15.82 -3.56 8.03
C ILE A 26 -14.96 -3.61 6.75
N LEU A 27 -14.58 -4.81 6.29
CA LEU A 27 -13.84 -5.01 5.05
C LEU A 27 -14.63 -4.57 3.81
N LEU A 28 -15.97 -4.55 3.84
CA LEU A 28 -16.76 -4.04 2.71
C LEU A 28 -16.56 -2.53 2.51
N ARG A 29 -16.31 -1.79 3.59
CA ARG A 29 -16.08 -0.34 3.54
C ARG A 29 -14.73 0.01 2.89
N THR A 30 -13.75 -0.91 2.90
CA THR A 30 -12.41 -0.64 2.36
C THR A 30 -12.41 -0.40 0.85
N ILE A 31 -13.32 -1.03 0.10
CA ILE A 31 -13.51 -0.78 -1.34
C ILE A 31 -13.88 0.69 -1.57
N ARG A 32 -14.87 1.20 -0.84
CA ARG A 32 -15.33 2.59 -0.98
C ARG A 32 -14.24 3.58 -0.61
N ILE A 33 -13.47 3.30 0.45
CA ILE A 33 -12.35 4.15 0.87
C ILE A 33 -11.24 4.12 -0.18
N ALA A 34 -10.92 2.95 -0.73
CA ALA A 34 -9.90 2.80 -1.78
C ALA A 34 -10.29 3.49 -3.10
N LEU A 35 -11.59 3.55 -3.43
CA LEU A 35 -12.13 4.30 -4.58
C LEU A 35 -12.20 5.82 -4.35
N SER A 36 -11.93 6.30 -3.14
CA SER A 36 -11.94 7.73 -2.89
C SER A 36 -10.80 8.42 -3.64
N PHE A 37 -11.09 9.60 -4.21
CA PHE A 37 -10.08 10.38 -4.97
C PHE A 37 -8.80 10.62 -4.18
N ARG A 38 -8.90 10.83 -2.85
CA ARG A 38 -7.77 11.08 -1.96
C ARG A 38 -6.81 9.88 -1.92
N VAL A 39 -7.35 8.67 -1.78
CA VAL A 39 -6.54 7.44 -1.73
C VAL A 39 -5.96 7.11 -3.11
N LEU A 40 -6.76 7.22 -4.17
CA LEU A 40 -6.30 6.99 -5.54
C LEU A 40 -5.17 7.96 -5.93
N ALA A 41 -5.30 9.25 -5.63
CA ALA A 41 -4.27 10.24 -5.93
C ALA A 41 -2.98 9.96 -5.16
N LEU A 42 -3.05 9.65 -3.87
CA LEU A 42 -1.87 9.31 -3.06
C LEU A 42 -1.18 8.05 -3.58
N ALA A 43 -1.94 6.99 -3.89
CA ALA A 43 -1.40 5.75 -4.42
C ALA A 43 -0.79 5.95 -5.82
N ALA A 44 -1.43 6.74 -6.70
CA ALA A 44 -0.90 7.05 -8.03
C ALA A 44 0.44 7.82 -7.94
N VAL A 45 0.52 8.84 -7.09
CA VAL A 45 1.76 9.58 -6.85
C VAL A 45 2.83 8.67 -6.27
N ALA A 46 2.49 7.78 -5.33
CA ALA A 46 3.42 6.81 -4.78
C ALA A 46 3.99 5.88 -5.85
N LEU A 47 3.15 5.38 -6.78
CA LEU A 47 3.57 4.50 -7.87
C LEU A 47 4.52 5.21 -8.84
N VAL A 48 4.19 6.44 -9.22
CA VAL A 48 5.07 7.26 -10.09
C VAL A 48 6.40 7.53 -9.39
N ALA A 49 6.39 7.89 -8.10
CA ALA A 49 7.61 8.13 -7.34
C ALA A 49 8.46 6.85 -7.17
N LEU A 50 7.81 5.70 -6.93
CA LEU A 50 8.48 4.41 -6.83
C LEU A 50 9.17 4.06 -8.15
N ALA A 51 8.43 4.10 -9.26
CA ALA A 51 8.93 3.82 -10.60
C ALA A 51 10.07 4.76 -11.00
N ALA A 52 9.92 6.06 -10.72
CA ALA A 52 10.95 7.06 -11.03
C ALA A 52 12.27 6.76 -10.30
N GLY A 53 12.22 6.40 -9.01
CA GLY A 53 13.44 6.07 -8.29
C GLY A 53 14.07 4.75 -8.74
N TRP A 54 13.27 3.72 -9.02
CA TRP A 54 13.80 2.48 -9.60
C TRP A 54 14.42 2.69 -10.98
N TRP A 55 13.84 3.56 -11.81
CA TRP A 55 14.42 3.95 -13.10
C TRP A 55 15.75 4.69 -12.93
N VAL A 56 15.83 5.65 -12.00
CA VAL A 56 17.09 6.34 -11.67
C VAL A 56 18.15 5.37 -11.16
N ILE A 57 17.79 4.47 -10.25
CA ILE A 57 18.71 3.44 -9.72
C ILE A 57 19.14 2.51 -10.85
N GLY A 58 18.24 2.06 -11.73
CA GLY A 58 18.58 1.27 -12.91
C GLY A 58 19.59 1.98 -13.82
N GLY A 59 19.42 3.29 -14.03
CA GLY A 59 20.37 4.11 -14.78
C GLY A 59 21.77 4.14 -14.17
N LEU A 60 21.89 4.16 -12.83
CA LEU A 60 23.19 4.11 -12.14
C LEU A 60 23.92 2.77 -12.35
N PHE A 61 23.19 1.69 -12.57
CA PHE A 61 23.74 0.34 -12.72
C PHE A 61 23.73 -0.17 -14.17
N ALA A 62 23.31 0.65 -15.14
CA ALA A 62 23.12 0.25 -16.55
C ALA A 62 24.38 -0.31 -17.22
N ALA A 63 25.58 0.09 -16.78
CA ALA A 63 26.86 -0.38 -17.30
C ALA A 63 27.29 -1.78 -16.78
N THR A 64 26.46 -2.42 -15.95
CA THR A 64 26.73 -3.74 -15.37
C THR A 64 26.63 -4.86 -16.41
N ASN A 65 27.58 -5.80 -16.40
CA ASN A 65 27.55 -7.01 -17.26
C ASN A 65 26.87 -8.22 -16.58
N ASP A 66 26.35 -8.05 -15.37
CA ASP A 66 25.67 -9.11 -14.62
C ASP A 66 24.24 -9.32 -15.17
N PRO A 67 23.94 -10.52 -15.73
CA PRO A 67 22.63 -10.79 -16.32
C PRO A 67 21.49 -10.76 -15.30
N LEU A 68 21.74 -11.06 -14.02
CA LEU A 68 20.72 -11.01 -12.98
C LEU A 68 20.28 -9.56 -12.71
N VAL A 69 21.25 -8.66 -12.61
CA VAL A 69 21.00 -7.24 -12.39
C VAL A 69 20.29 -6.63 -13.59
N GLN A 70 20.69 -6.98 -14.82
CA GLN A 70 20.00 -6.53 -16.03
C GLN A 70 18.53 -6.99 -16.07
N GLY A 71 18.24 -8.23 -15.65
CA GLY A 71 16.87 -8.72 -15.53
C GLY A 71 16.01 -7.91 -14.56
N TRP A 72 16.58 -7.48 -13.42
CA TRP A 72 15.85 -6.60 -12.49
C TRP A 72 15.75 -5.16 -12.96
N ILE A 73 16.76 -4.64 -13.65
CA ILE A 73 16.69 -3.30 -14.27
C ILE A 73 15.56 -3.26 -15.29
N GLU A 74 15.39 -4.30 -16.10
CA GLU A 74 14.27 -4.40 -17.03
C GLU A 74 12.94 -4.49 -16.27
N ALA A 75 12.82 -5.40 -15.29
CA ALA A 75 11.58 -5.62 -14.55
C ALA A 75 11.12 -4.42 -13.70
N TYR A 76 12.05 -3.66 -13.10
CA TYR A 76 11.73 -2.48 -12.29
C TYR A 76 11.75 -1.18 -13.11
N GLY A 77 12.42 -1.19 -14.26
CA GLY A 77 12.50 -0.07 -15.18
C GLY A 77 11.26 0.08 -16.04
N THR A 78 10.50 -0.99 -16.25
CA THR A 78 9.16 -0.91 -16.86
C THR A 78 8.21 -0.17 -15.92
N PRO A 79 7.68 1.00 -16.32
CA PRO A 79 6.73 1.72 -15.50
C PRO A 79 5.51 0.85 -15.20
N PRO A 80 4.93 0.94 -14.00
CA PRO A 80 3.79 0.13 -13.62
C PRO A 80 2.66 0.22 -14.64
N TRP A 81 2.37 1.42 -15.15
CA TRP A 81 1.32 1.69 -16.13
C TRP A 81 1.55 1.14 -17.55
N GLU A 82 2.77 0.68 -17.86
CA GLU A 82 3.09 -0.06 -19.09
C GLU A 82 2.85 -1.58 -18.93
N GLU A 83 2.55 -2.06 -17.72
CA GLU A 83 2.12 -3.45 -17.52
C GLU A 83 0.68 -3.57 -18.04
N HIS A 84 0.57 -4.00 -19.29
CA HIS A 84 -0.61 -3.81 -20.13
C HIS A 84 -1.88 -4.38 -19.49
N VAL A 85 -2.89 -3.52 -19.41
CA VAL A 85 -4.25 -3.83 -18.99
C VAL A 85 -4.93 -4.53 -20.17
N GLY A 86 -4.86 -5.86 -20.18
CA GLY A 86 -5.42 -6.67 -21.25
C GLY A 86 -4.32 -7.47 -21.94
N GLY A 87 -4.41 -8.79 -21.82
CA GLY A 87 -3.53 -9.71 -22.51
C GLY A 87 -3.52 -9.39 -24.00
N GLN A 88 -2.33 -9.29 -24.58
CA GLN A 88 -2.05 -9.38 -26.02
C GLN A 88 -3.20 -8.93 -26.95
N ILE A 89 -3.71 -7.73 -26.75
CA ILE A 89 -3.80 -6.86 -27.90
C ILE A 89 -2.50 -6.13 -27.78
N GLY A 90 -1.52 -6.53 -28.59
CA GLY A 90 -0.22 -5.88 -28.56
C GLY A 90 -0.40 -4.37 -28.73
N ALA A 91 0.72 -3.67 -28.76
CA ALA A 91 0.84 -2.58 -29.70
C ALA A 91 0.50 -3.11 -31.11
N VAL A 92 -0.79 -3.27 -31.40
CA VAL A 92 -1.37 -3.16 -32.69
C VAL A 92 -1.14 -1.70 -32.99
N SER A 93 0.09 -1.40 -33.41
CA SER A 93 0.35 -0.30 -34.31
C SER A 93 -0.82 -0.29 -35.27
N GLY A 94 -1.40 0.87 -35.59
CA GLY A 94 -2.62 0.94 -36.42
C GLY A 94 -2.59 0.11 -37.72
N ARG A 95 -1.42 -0.46 -38.09
CA ARG A 95 -1.18 -1.48 -39.11
C ARG A 95 -1.89 -2.84 -38.90
N GLU A 96 -2.11 -3.36 -37.69
CA GLU A 96 -2.71 -4.70 -37.52
C GLU A 96 -4.24 -4.68 -37.32
N ALA A 97 -4.79 -3.61 -36.73
CA ALA A 97 -6.24 -3.42 -36.58
C ALA A 97 -6.94 -3.31 -37.95
N VAL A 98 -6.24 -2.73 -38.94
CA VAL A 98 -6.70 -2.59 -40.32
C VAL A 98 -6.68 -3.92 -41.08
N ARG A 99 -5.84 -4.89 -40.69
CA ARG A 99 -5.84 -6.22 -41.31
C ARG A 99 -6.91 -7.14 -40.72
N ALA A 100 -7.21 -6.99 -39.43
CA ALA A 100 -8.24 -7.76 -38.74
C ALA A 100 -9.68 -7.31 -39.06
N SER A 101 -9.90 -6.07 -39.51
CA SER A 101 -11.25 -5.54 -39.79
C SER A 101 -11.91 -6.12 -41.06
N ASN A 102 -11.15 -6.78 -41.94
CA ASN A 102 -11.66 -7.37 -43.18
C ASN A 102 -12.21 -8.80 -43.04
N GLY A 103 -12.26 -9.36 -41.83
CA GLY A 103 -12.60 -10.78 -41.66
C GLY A 103 -13.29 -11.11 -40.35
N GLY A 104 -14.58 -10.78 -40.23
CA GLY A 104 -15.54 -11.63 -39.52
C GLY A 104 -15.83 -11.29 -38.05
N ARG A 105 -17.08 -10.82 -37.87
CA ARG A 105 -18.05 -11.15 -36.81
C ARG A 105 -17.64 -10.85 -35.36
N ILE A 106 -18.50 -10.08 -34.67
CA ILE A 106 -18.99 -10.09 -33.26
C ILE A 106 -18.17 -10.85 -32.19
N GLU A 107 -17.51 -11.96 -32.52
CA GLU A 107 -16.56 -12.72 -31.72
C GLU A 107 -15.35 -11.89 -31.23
N SER A 108 -14.86 -10.89 -31.98
CA SER A 108 -13.79 -10.00 -31.49
C SER A 108 -14.27 -9.01 -30.43
N VAL A 109 -15.53 -8.57 -30.52
CA VAL A 109 -16.18 -7.72 -29.51
C VAL A 109 -16.53 -8.53 -28.25
N LEU A 110 -16.93 -9.80 -28.41
CA LEU A 110 -17.20 -10.72 -27.29
C LEU A 110 -15.91 -11.27 -26.64
N ARG A 111 -14.82 -11.46 -27.39
CA ARG A 111 -13.48 -11.73 -26.81
C ARG A 111 -12.86 -10.50 -26.15
N GLY A 112 -13.28 -9.30 -26.55
CA GLY A 112 -12.98 -8.04 -25.87
C GLY A 112 -13.79 -7.81 -24.59
N VAL A 113 -14.78 -8.65 -24.28
CA VAL A 113 -15.36 -8.69 -22.94
C VAL A 113 -14.32 -9.36 -22.03
N PRO A 114 -13.77 -8.66 -21.03
CA PRO A 114 -12.63 -9.12 -20.21
C PRO A 114 -12.93 -10.37 -19.35
N LEU A 115 -14.07 -11.02 -19.54
CA LEU A 115 -14.48 -12.21 -18.80
C LEU A 115 -13.78 -13.50 -19.26
N VAL A 116 -13.31 -13.60 -20.51
CA VAL A 116 -12.85 -14.90 -21.09
C VAL A 116 -11.34 -14.95 -21.39
N GLY A 117 -10.63 -13.82 -21.36
CA GLY A 117 -9.19 -13.75 -21.68
C GLY A 117 -8.32 -12.94 -20.73
N ALA A 118 -8.89 -12.31 -19.69
CA ALA A 118 -8.07 -11.60 -18.72
C ALA A 118 -7.20 -12.61 -17.96
N GLN A 119 -5.88 -12.59 -18.17
CA GLN A 119 -4.98 -12.96 -17.08
C GLN A 119 -5.45 -12.12 -15.89
N LEU A 120 -6.11 -12.74 -14.92
CA LEU A 120 -6.53 -12.06 -13.71
C LEU A 120 -5.27 -11.36 -13.18
N PRO A 121 -5.23 -10.02 -13.15
CA PRO A 121 -4.07 -9.31 -12.63
C PRO A 121 -3.80 -9.92 -11.26
N VAL A 122 -2.53 -10.24 -11.00
CA VAL A 122 -2.08 -10.78 -9.71
C VAL A 122 -2.84 -10.01 -8.63
N GLY A 123 -3.73 -10.69 -7.89
CA GLY A 123 -4.89 -10.04 -7.27
C GLY A 123 -4.50 -8.82 -6.41
N PRO A 124 -5.39 -7.82 -6.21
CA PRO A 124 -5.02 -6.54 -5.61
C PRO A 124 -4.41 -6.64 -4.20
N ILE A 125 -4.56 -7.78 -3.53
CA ILE A 125 -3.79 -8.10 -2.33
C ILE A 125 -2.48 -8.83 -2.68
N PHE A 126 -2.56 -10.06 -3.18
CA PHE A 126 -1.38 -10.91 -3.37
C PHE A 126 -0.39 -10.37 -4.42
N GLY A 127 -0.88 -9.74 -5.47
CA GLY A 127 -0.07 -9.08 -6.50
C GLY A 127 0.67 -7.86 -5.98
N VAL A 128 -0.02 -7.00 -5.23
CA VAL A 128 0.61 -5.85 -4.57
C VAL A 128 1.62 -6.32 -3.54
N TRP A 129 1.26 -7.32 -2.71
CA TRP A 129 2.15 -7.93 -1.73
C TRP A 129 3.43 -8.46 -2.40
N ARG A 130 3.29 -9.20 -3.50
CA ARG A 130 4.40 -9.76 -4.26
C ARG A 130 5.29 -8.64 -4.79
N ARG A 131 4.74 -7.68 -5.55
CA ARG A 131 5.53 -6.57 -6.12
C ARG A 131 6.27 -5.74 -5.08
N LEU A 132 5.66 -5.49 -3.92
CA LEU A 132 6.30 -4.75 -2.84
C LEU A 132 7.37 -5.58 -2.12
N SER A 133 7.21 -6.90 -2.07
CA SER A 133 8.16 -7.82 -1.43
C SER A 133 9.27 -8.28 -2.38
N ASP A 134 9.08 -8.22 -3.70
CA ASP A 134 10.00 -8.73 -4.72
C ASP A 134 11.45 -8.25 -4.56
N PRO A 135 11.76 -6.95 -4.38
CA PRO A 135 13.14 -6.52 -4.19
C PRO A 135 13.77 -7.07 -2.89
N PHE A 136 12.97 -7.28 -1.84
CA PHE A 136 13.44 -7.88 -0.59
C PHE A 136 13.67 -9.38 -0.73
N ILE A 137 12.79 -10.09 -1.45
CA ILE A 137 12.97 -11.51 -1.78
C ILE A 137 14.21 -11.68 -2.67
N GLY A 138 14.46 -10.72 -3.56
CA GLY A 138 15.67 -10.60 -4.37
C GLY A 138 16.95 -10.71 -3.56
N LEU A 139 17.00 -10.12 -2.35
CA LEU A 139 18.19 -10.13 -1.48
C LEU A 139 18.61 -11.53 -1.04
N PHE A 140 17.70 -12.51 -1.08
CA PHE A 140 17.98 -13.90 -0.71
C PHE A 140 18.41 -14.78 -1.90
N HIS A 141 18.63 -14.21 -3.09
CA HIS A 141 19.16 -14.97 -4.22
C HIS A 141 20.60 -15.41 -3.95
N GLY A 142 20.88 -16.71 -4.09
CA GLY A 142 22.19 -17.30 -3.75
C GLY A 142 23.35 -16.89 -4.66
N GLU A 143 23.06 -16.37 -5.85
CA GLU A 143 24.06 -15.95 -6.85
C GLU A 143 24.31 -14.43 -6.84
N LEU A 144 23.85 -13.73 -5.78
CA LEU A 144 23.91 -12.28 -5.71
C LEU A 144 25.35 -11.78 -5.52
N GLY A 145 25.90 -11.15 -6.56
CA GLY A 145 27.17 -10.40 -6.46
C GLY A 145 27.03 -9.11 -5.66
N ILE A 146 28.16 -8.47 -5.34
CA ILE A 146 28.20 -7.19 -4.60
C ILE A 146 27.41 -6.09 -5.34
N VAL A 147 27.47 -6.09 -6.67
CA VAL A 147 26.76 -5.14 -7.52
C VAL A 147 25.25 -5.34 -7.43
N GLY A 148 24.78 -6.59 -7.54
CA GLY A 148 23.36 -6.92 -7.39
C GLY A 148 22.83 -6.62 -5.99
N LEU A 149 23.63 -6.87 -4.95
CA LEU A 149 23.30 -6.50 -3.58
C LEU A 149 23.15 -4.99 -3.44
N ALA A 150 24.11 -4.21 -3.95
CA ALA A 150 24.05 -2.74 -3.89
C ALA A 150 22.81 -2.20 -4.62
N TYR A 151 22.52 -2.73 -5.81
CA TYR A 151 21.33 -2.38 -6.58
C TYR A 151 20.04 -2.66 -5.80
N LEU A 152 19.86 -3.89 -5.29
CA LEU A 152 18.64 -4.27 -4.58
C LEU A 152 18.48 -3.54 -3.24
N VAL A 153 19.56 -3.29 -2.51
CA VAL A 153 19.50 -2.50 -1.27
C VAL A 153 19.00 -1.09 -1.55
N LEU A 154 19.49 -0.44 -2.62
CA LEU A 154 18.99 0.88 -3.03
C LEU A 154 17.51 0.83 -3.42
N CYS A 155 17.09 -0.18 -4.19
CA CYS A 155 15.68 -0.38 -4.55
C CYS A 155 14.79 -0.61 -3.32
N CYS A 156 15.26 -1.40 -2.34
CA CYS A 156 14.56 -1.64 -1.07
C CYS A 156 14.44 -0.36 -0.25
N LEU A 157 15.54 0.37 -0.05
CA LEU A 157 15.55 1.62 0.72
C LEU A 157 14.63 2.67 0.09
N TRP A 158 14.65 2.79 -1.24
CA TRP A 158 13.73 3.67 -1.96
C TRP A 158 12.27 3.26 -1.77
N ALA A 159 11.97 1.96 -1.91
CA ALA A 159 10.62 1.43 -1.72
C ALA A 159 10.10 1.69 -0.31
N VAL A 160 10.92 1.43 0.73
CA VAL A 160 10.56 1.74 2.12
C VAL A 160 10.34 3.24 2.31
N ALA A 161 11.22 4.10 1.77
CA ALA A 161 11.12 5.54 1.93
C ALA A 161 9.81 6.11 1.35
N ILE A 162 9.44 5.68 0.15
CA ILE A 162 8.20 6.10 -0.53
C ILE A 162 6.98 5.56 0.19
N TRP A 163 6.93 4.26 0.47
CA TRP A 163 5.75 3.67 1.12
C TRP A 163 5.61 4.05 2.58
N ALA A 164 6.68 4.33 3.31
CA ALA A 164 6.59 4.91 4.65
C ALA A 164 5.77 6.20 4.68
N LEU A 165 5.93 7.06 3.66
CA LEU A 165 5.16 8.29 3.55
C LEU A 165 3.75 8.05 3.02
N PHE A 166 3.62 7.42 1.85
CA PHE A 166 2.31 7.32 1.18
C PHE A 166 1.41 6.23 1.76
N ALA A 167 1.94 5.05 2.09
CA ALA A 167 1.14 4.04 2.79
C ALA A 167 0.75 4.55 4.17
N GLY A 168 1.66 5.18 4.91
CA GLY A 168 1.36 5.77 6.22
C GLY A 168 0.21 6.80 6.17
N ALA A 169 0.17 7.61 5.10
CA ALA A 169 -0.94 8.54 4.87
C ALA A 169 -2.26 7.80 4.53
N ILE A 170 -2.20 6.78 3.66
CA ILE A 170 -3.37 5.98 3.27
C ILE A 170 -3.94 5.20 4.46
N THR A 171 -3.09 4.54 5.25
CA THR A 171 -3.50 3.77 6.43
C THR A 171 -4.06 4.67 7.52
N ARG A 172 -3.59 5.91 7.66
CA ARG A 172 -4.20 6.89 8.58
C ARG A 172 -5.58 7.36 8.08
N ILE A 173 -5.74 7.65 6.79
CA ILE A 173 -7.05 7.97 6.20
C ILE A 173 -8.01 6.79 6.39
N ALA A 174 -7.55 5.57 6.13
CA ALA A 174 -8.32 4.36 6.28
C ALA A 174 -8.75 4.13 7.74
N ALA A 175 -7.83 4.32 8.69
CA ALA A 175 -8.11 4.17 10.11
C ALA A 175 -9.28 5.08 10.52
N LEU A 176 -9.16 6.40 10.33
CA LEU A 176 -10.19 7.36 10.74
C LEU A 176 -11.53 7.14 10.02
N ALA A 177 -11.49 6.78 8.74
CA ALA A 177 -12.70 6.50 7.97
C ALA A 177 -13.39 5.19 8.39
N LEU A 178 -12.65 4.19 8.86
CA LEU A 178 -13.21 2.90 9.30
C LEU A 178 -13.72 2.94 10.73
N THR A 179 -13.14 3.78 11.59
CA THR A 179 -13.39 3.77 13.02
C THR A 179 -14.32 4.90 13.47
N ARG A 180 -14.14 6.11 12.93
CA ARG A 180 -14.89 7.32 13.32
C ARG A 180 -15.79 7.87 12.21
N ASP A 181 -15.79 7.21 11.03
CA ASP A 181 -16.43 7.71 9.81
C ASP A 181 -15.98 9.16 9.44
N GLU A 182 -14.78 9.55 9.87
CA GLU A 182 -14.19 10.86 9.63
C GLU A 182 -13.37 10.88 8.34
N SER A 183 -13.41 11.99 7.62
CA SER A 183 -12.65 12.16 6.38
C SER A 183 -11.40 13.03 6.62
N LEU A 184 -10.23 12.42 6.73
CA LEU A 184 -8.96 13.16 6.81
C LEU A 184 -8.56 13.69 5.43
N GLY A 185 -8.10 14.95 5.36
CA GLY A 185 -7.57 15.55 4.14
C GLY A 185 -6.20 14.95 3.76
N PRO A 186 -5.86 14.84 2.46
CA PRO A 186 -4.61 14.21 2.02
C PRO A 186 -3.36 14.96 2.51
N LYS A 187 -3.44 16.29 2.62
CA LYS A 187 -2.34 17.13 3.14
C LYS A 187 -2.06 16.79 4.62
N SER A 188 -3.09 16.77 5.46
CA SER A 188 -2.94 16.46 6.89
C SER A 188 -2.45 15.03 7.11
N ALA A 189 -2.93 14.07 6.30
CA ALA A 189 -2.46 12.69 6.33
C ALA A 189 -0.96 12.58 5.97
N LEU A 190 -0.51 13.28 4.92
CA LEU A 190 0.89 13.33 4.53
C LEU A 190 1.78 14.02 5.56
N VAL A 191 1.31 15.12 6.16
CA VAL A 191 2.05 15.81 7.23
C VAL A 191 2.26 14.85 8.40
N ARG A 192 1.22 14.12 8.83
CA ARG A 192 1.33 13.12 9.90
C ARG A 192 2.26 11.97 9.51
N ALA A 193 2.16 11.46 8.30
CA ALA A 193 3.06 10.40 7.84
C ALA A 193 4.52 10.87 7.77
N ALA A 194 4.75 12.15 7.43
CA ALA A 194 6.08 12.76 7.42
C ALA A 194 6.65 12.96 8.83
N THR A 195 5.83 13.37 9.81
CA THR A 195 6.30 13.51 11.20
C THR A 195 6.66 12.16 11.83
N LYS A 196 5.89 11.11 11.51
CA LYS A 196 6.15 9.72 11.94
C LYS A 196 6.98 8.90 10.95
N TRP A 197 7.62 9.53 9.95
CA TRP A 197 8.30 8.83 8.86
C TRP A 197 9.39 7.86 9.35
N ARG A 198 10.11 8.23 10.42
CA ARG A 198 11.14 7.38 11.02
C ARG A 198 10.58 6.06 11.54
N ASP A 199 9.40 6.08 12.17
CA ASP A 199 8.79 4.87 12.73
C ASP A 199 8.29 3.96 11.60
N TYR A 200 7.68 4.53 10.56
CA TYR A 200 7.29 3.77 9.36
C TYR A 200 8.48 3.16 8.60
N VAL A 201 9.62 3.86 8.53
CA VAL A 201 10.84 3.34 7.89
C VAL A 201 11.51 2.28 8.77
N ALA A 202 11.60 2.53 10.08
CA ALA A 202 12.28 1.63 11.00
C ALA A 202 11.51 0.32 11.21
N ALA A 203 10.17 0.33 11.19
CA ALA A 203 9.35 -0.86 11.43
C ALA A 203 9.71 -2.07 10.53
N PRO A 204 9.82 -1.95 9.19
CA PRO A 204 10.28 -3.06 8.33
C PRO A 204 11.81 -3.27 8.40
N LEU A 205 12.61 -2.23 8.68
CA LEU A 205 14.07 -2.36 8.71
C LEU A 205 14.59 -3.07 9.97
N LEU A 206 13.91 -2.95 11.11
CA LEU A 206 14.25 -3.63 12.37
C LEU A 206 14.33 -5.17 12.22
N PRO A 207 13.28 -5.86 11.74
CA PRO A 207 13.35 -7.30 11.54
C PRO A 207 14.35 -7.69 10.44
N LEU A 208 14.50 -6.87 9.39
CA LEU A 208 15.55 -7.10 8.37
C LEU A 208 16.96 -7.00 8.96
N GLY A 209 17.20 -6.07 9.89
CA GLY A 209 18.45 -5.98 10.64
C GLY A 209 18.71 -7.24 11.49
N GLY A 210 17.68 -7.80 12.11
CA GLY A 210 17.76 -9.08 12.81
C GLY A 210 18.11 -10.24 11.87
N VAL A 211 17.50 -10.30 10.69
CA VAL A 211 17.83 -11.28 9.65
C VAL A 211 19.27 -11.10 9.15
N LEU A 212 19.71 -9.87 8.91
CA LEU A 212 21.07 -9.57 8.49
C LEU A 212 22.10 -10.03 9.55
N LEU A 213 21.85 -9.76 10.83
CA LEU A 213 22.73 -10.18 11.92
C LEU A 213 22.81 -11.71 12.01
N ALA A 214 21.67 -12.40 11.99
CA ALA A 214 21.63 -13.86 12.04
C ALA A 214 22.31 -14.49 10.81
N THR A 215 22.08 -13.94 9.61
CA THR A 215 22.72 -14.39 8.37
C THR A 215 24.23 -14.10 8.39
N GLY A 216 24.66 -12.98 8.97
CA GLY A 216 26.08 -12.64 9.15
C GLY A 216 26.82 -13.66 10.02
N LEU A 217 26.18 -14.17 11.08
CA LEU A 217 26.75 -15.26 11.89
C LEU A 217 26.91 -16.54 11.07
N LEU A 218 25.91 -16.90 10.26
CA LEU A 218 25.97 -18.06 9.37
C LEU A 218 27.00 -17.89 8.25
N PHE A 219 27.19 -16.67 7.75
CA PHE A 219 28.21 -16.34 6.76
C PHE A 219 29.62 -16.63 7.31
N VAL A 220 29.91 -16.25 8.56
CA VAL A 220 31.19 -16.55 9.21
C VAL A 220 31.43 -18.06 9.29
N VAL A 221 30.40 -18.84 9.65
CA VAL A 221 30.49 -20.31 9.64
C VAL A 221 30.80 -20.83 8.24
N GLY A 222 30.14 -20.31 7.20
CA GLY A 222 30.42 -20.67 5.80
C GLY A 222 31.85 -20.36 5.36
N VAL A 223 32.40 -19.21 5.74
CA VAL A 223 33.80 -18.85 5.46
C VAL A 223 34.76 -19.80 6.16
N VAL A 224 34.51 -20.13 7.44
CA VAL A 224 35.34 -21.07 8.21
C VAL A 224 35.34 -22.45 7.55
N LEU A 225 34.19 -22.95 7.12
CA LEU A 225 34.07 -24.21 6.39
C LEU A 225 34.83 -24.18 5.07
N ARG A 226 34.70 -23.09 4.30
CA ARG A 226 35.41 -22.93 3.03
C ARG A 226 36.93 -22.91 3.20
N LEU A 227 37.43 -22.33 4.29
CA LEU A 227 38.85 -22.35 4.66
C LEU A 227 39.30 -23.74 5.11
N ALA A 228 38.45 -24.49 5.81
CA ALA A 228 38.72 -25.87 6.22
C ALA A 228 38.92 -26.79 4.99
N ASP A 229 38.17 -26.57 3.91
CA ASP A 229 38.31 -27.31 2.64
C ASP A 229 39.60 -26.97 1.89
N ALA A 230 40.09 -25.74 2.01
CA ALA A 230 41.29 -25.29 1.30
C ALA A 230 42.60 -25.82 1.93
N ALA A 231 42.56 -26.15 3.23
CA ALA A 231 43.75 -26.55 4.00
C ALA A 231 43.69 -28.04 4.35
N TRP A 232 44.49 -28.84 3.63
CA TRP A 232 44.54 -30.30 3.80
C TRP A 232 44.87 -30.77 5.23
N TRP A 233 45.56 -29.94 6.02
CA TRP A 233 45.98 -30.23 7.40
C TRP A 233 44.92 -29.91 8.46
N THR A 234 43.86 -29.16 8.11
CA THR A 234 42.76 -28.79 9.01
C THR A 234 41.43 -29.47 8.69
N ALA A 235 41.33 -30.15 7.55
CA ALA A 235 40.08 -30.75 7.08
C ALA A 235 39.44 -31.72 8.09
N GLY A 236 40.19 -32.64 8.71
CA GLY A 236 39.62 -33.62 9.64
C GLY A 236 38.98 -32.99 10.89
N PRO A 237 39.74 -32.27 11.75
CA PRO A 237 39.23 -31.75 13.01
C PRO A 237 38.18 -30.64 12.86
N LEU A 238 38.31 -29.75 11.87
CA LEU A 238 37.34 -28.66 11.68
C LEU A 238 35.99 -29.16 11.18
N TRP A 239 35.96 -30.17 10.30
CA TRP A 239 34.69 -30.76 9.86
C TRP A 239 33.98 -31.51 11.00
N LEU A 240 34.73 -32.16 11.89
CA LEU A 240 34.16 -32.77 13.11
C LEU A 240 33.59 -31.72 14.06
N LEU A 241 34.32 -30.61 14.30
CA LEU A 241 33.84 -29.50 15.11
C LEU A 241 32.61 -28.83 14.49
N ALA A 242 32.60 -28.61 13.18
CA ALA A 242 31.46 -28.06 12.47
C ALA A 242 30.23 -28.97 12.55
N GLY A 243 30.41 -30.29 12.43
CA GLY A 243 29.35 -31.27 12.66
C GLY A 243 28.79 -31.21 14.09
N LEU A 244 29.65 -31.03 15.09
CA LEU A 244 29.24 -30.88 16.49
C LEU A 244 28.50 -29.56 16.76
N LEU A 245 28.89 -28.47 16.09
CA LEU A 245 28.23 -27.16 16.18
C LEU A 245 27.03 -27.00 15.23
N TRP A 246 26.78 -27.96 14.33
CA TRP A 246 25.69 -27.92 13.35
C TRP A 246 24.30 -27.75 13.97
N PRO A 247 23.98 -28.35 15.14
CA PRO A 247 22.72 -28.07 15.83
C PRO A 247 22.50 -26.58 16.14
N ILE A 248 23.57 -25.82 16.41
CA ILE A 248 23.49 -24.36 16.64
C ILE A 248 23.19 -23.63 15.32
N VAL A 249 23.83 -24.05 14.22
CA VAL A 249 23.55 -23.54 12.88
C VAL A 249 22.08 -23.77 12.49
N LEU A 250 21.57 -24.97 12.73
CA LEU A 250 20.17 -25.31 12.50
C LEU A 250 19.23 -24.51 13.41
N LEU A 251 19.61 -24.29 14.66
CA LEU A 251 18.83 -23.46 15.58
C LEU A 251 18.75 -22.00 15.09
N ILE A 252 19.86 -21.42 14.64
CA ILE A 252 19.88 -20.07 14.05
C ILE A 252 19.02 -20.03 12.78
N GLY A 253 19.14 -21.04 11.90
CA GLY A 253 18.31 -21.15 10.70
C GLY A 253 16.82 -21.29 11.01
N PHE A 254 16.46 -22.04 12.06
CA PHE A 254 15.09 -22.18 12.54
C PHE A 254 14.53 -20.85 13.08
N LEU A 255 15.31 -20.13 13.90
CA LEU A 255 14.93 -18.80 14.37
C LEU A 255 14.78 -17.81 13.21
N LEU A 256 15.67 -17.85 12.23
CA LEU A 256 15.60 -17.04 11.03
C LEU A 256 14.34 -17.36 10.21
N ALA A 257 13.97 -18.64 10.08
CA ALA A 257 12.74 -19.06 9.41
C ALA A 257 11.49 -18.49 10.11
N ILE A 258 11.45 -18.48 11.44
CA ILE A 258 10.35 -17.86 12.22
C ILE A 258 10.30 -16.34 11.96
N ILE A 259 11.44 -15.66 12.01
CA ILE A 259 11.49 -14.20 11.79
C ILE A 259 11.07 -13.84 10.36
N VAL A 260 11.58 -14.55 9.35
CA VAL A 260 11.25 -14.31 7.95
C VAL A 260 9.77 -14.63 7.68
N PHE A 261 9.23 -15.69 8.26
CA PHE A 261 7.81 -16.01 8.15
C PHE A 261 6.94 -14.89 8.77
N ALA A 262 7.29 -14.43 9.97
CA ALA A 262 6.61 -13.31 10.63
C ALA A 262 6.67 -12.05 9.78
N LEU A 263 7.84 -11.75 9.20
CA LEU A 263 8.03 -10.59 8.35
C LEU A 263 7.20 -10.70 7.07
N LEU A 264 7.24 -11.83 6.35
CA LEU A 264 6.50 -12.01 5.10
C LEU A 264 4.98 -11.89 5.28
N ALA A 265 4.43 -12.44 6.36
CA ALA A 265 3.00 -12.35 6.64
C ALA A 265 2.61 -11.04 7.33
N GLY A 266 3.43 -10.55 8.25
CA GLY A 266 3.11 -9.44 9.15
C GLY A 266 3.53 -8.07 8.66
N TRP A 267 4.41 -7.95 7.66
CA TRP A 267 4.90 -6.64 7.22
C TRP A 267 3.77 -5.66 6.80
N PRO A 268 2.67 -6.06 6.13
CA PRO A 268 1.62 -5.11 5.75
C PRO A 268 0.92 -4.51 6.97
N LEU A 269 0.93 -5.21 8.11
CA LEU A 269 0.30 -4.79 9.36
C LEU A 269 1.14 -3.77 10.14
N LEU A 270 2.44 -3.63 9.83
CA LEU A 270 3.34 -2.68 10.49
C LEU A 270 2.89 -1.23 10.29
N TRP A 271 2.42 -0.88 9.09
CA TRP A 271 1.94 0.46 8.78
C TRP A 271 0.69 0.83 9.57
N PRO A 272 -0.42 0.06 9.53
CA PRO A 272 -1.58 0.40 10.34
C PRO A 272 -1.30 0.36 11.83
N ALA A 273 -0.36 -0.46 12.33
CA ALA A 273 0.06 -0.39 13.74
C ALA A 273 0.54 1.02 14.13
N VAL A 274 1.43 1.62 13.32
CA VAL A 274 1.92 3.00 13.53
C VAL A 274 0.84 4.07 13.27
N SER A 275 -0.11 3.81 12.35
CA SER A 275 -1.16 4.78 12.03
C SER A 275 -2.30 4.84 13.03
N VAL A 276 -2.64 3.68 13.59
CA VAL A 276 -3.80 3.49 14.46
C VAL A 276 -3.41 3.72 15.92
N GLU A 277 -2.23 3.24 16.32
CA GLU A 277 -1.75 3.30 17.69
C GLU A 277 -0.65 4.37 17.84
N ARG A 278 -0.33 4.75 19.08
CA ARG A 278 0.89 5.53 19.38
C ARG A 278 2.12 4.62 19.42
N ALA A 279 2.20 3.66 18.49
CA ALA A 279 3.26 2.66 18.45
C ALA A 279 4.54 3.26 17.84
N ASP A 280 5.66 3.04 18.51
CA ASP A 280 6.97 3.19 17.91
C ASP A 280 7.29 1.96 17.04
N ALA A 281 8.37 2.02 16.26
CA ALA A 281 8.72 0.94 15.31
C ALA A 281 8.82 -0.45 15.96
N PHE A 282 9.32 -0.55 17.19
CA PHE A 282 9.43 -1.83 17.91
C PHE A 282 8.06 -2.37 18.33
N ASP A 283 7.20 -1.51 18.86
CA ASP A 283 5.84 -1.87 19.27
C ASP A 283 5.01 -2.30 18.06
N ALA A 284 5.16 -1.60 16.92
CA ALA A 284 4.51 -1.95 15.67
C ALA A 284 4.89 -3.36 15.20
N VAL A 285 6.17 -3.74 15.29
CA VAL A 285 6.66 -5.09 14.95
C VAL A 285 6.11 -6.13 15.92
N SER A 286 6.21 -5.87 17.23
CA SER A 286 5.76 -6.79 18.26
C SER A 286 4.27 -7.09 18.14
N ASN A 287 3.40 -6.07 18.04
CA ASN A 287 1.95 -6.23 17.94
C ASN A 287 1.56 -6.92 16.63
N SER A 288 2.11 -6.49 15.50
CA SER A 288 1.80 -7.09 14.19
C SER A 288 2.13 -8.58 14.14
N TYR A 289 3.29 -8.97 14.69
CA TYR A 289 3.71 -10.38 14.71
C TYR A 289 2.92 -11.20 15.73
N ALA A 290 2.63 -10.63 16.90
CA ALA A 290 1.77 -11.25 17.89
C ALA A 290 0.41 -11.59 17.29
N TYR A 291 -0.21 -10.68 16.56
CA TYR A 291 -1.52 -10.90 15.94
C TYR A 291 -1.50 -12.01 14.90
N VAL A 292 -0.48 -12.07 14.04
CA VAL A 292 -0.31 -13.13 13.03
C VAL A 292 -0.17 -14.50 13.71
N TYR A 293 0.61 -14.60 14.79
CA TYR A 293 0.89 -15.86 15.46
C TYR A 293 -0.23 -16.34 16.40
N GLN A 294 -0.94 -15.42 17.06
CA GLN A 294 -1.97 -15.79 18.02
C GLN A 294 -3.29 -16.19 17.35
N ARG A 295 -3.63 -15.59 16.21
CA ARG A 295 -4.90 -15.84 15.49
C ARG A 295 -4.68 -16.10 13.98
N PRO A 296 -3.84 -17.06 13.58
CA PRO A 296 -3.49 -17.25 12.16
C PRO A 296 -4.71 -17.58 11.28
N LEU A 297 -5.68 -18.35 11.80
CA LEU A 297 -6.89 -18.68 11.04
C LEU A 297 -7.80 -17.47 10.80
N HIS A 298 -7.89 -16.54 11.77
CA HIS A 298 -8.67 -15.32 11.59
C HIS A 298 -7.99 -14.39 10.60
N TYR A 299 -6.66 -14.25 10.70
CA TYR A 299 -5.87 -13.51 9.71
C TYR A 299 -6.06 -14.06 8.29
N LEU A 300 -5.97 -15.37 8.09
CA LEU A 300 -6.19 -16.01 6.79
C LEU A 300 -7.63 -15.82 6.30
N PHE A 301 -8.63 -15.90 7.18
CA PHE A 301 -10.02 -15.63 6.82
C PHE A 301 -10.22 -14.19 6.37
N TYR A 302 -9.69 -13.21 7.11
CA TYR A 302 -9.78 -11.80 6.73
C TYR A 302 -9.02 -11.52 5.43
N LEU A 303 -7.84 -12.13 5.24
CA LEU A 303 -7.08 -12.03 4.00
C LEU A 303 -7.85 -12.63 2.80
N PHE A 304 -8.53 -13.76 3.00
CA PHE A 304 -9.37 -14.38 1.98
C PHE A 304 -10.54 -13.48 1.59
N VAL A 305 -11.29 -12.99 2.57
CA VAL A 305 -12.42 -12.06 2.32
C VAL A 305 -11.94 -10.79 1.64
N ALA A 306 -10.86 -10.18 2.13
CA ALA A 306 -10.28 -8.99 1.53
C ALA A 306 -9.80 -9.25 0.10
N THR A 307 -9.26 -10.44 -0.19
CA THR A 307 -8.84 -10.81 -1.55
C THR A 307 -10.04 -10.91 -2.49
N LEU A 308 -11.13 -11.55 -2.07
CA LEU A 308 -12.37 -11.62 -2.87
C LEU A 308 -12.94 -10.24 -3.15
N LEU A 309 -13.04 -9.39 -2.13
CA LEU A 309 -13.53 -8.02 -2.25
C LEU A 309 -12.64 -7.17 -3.15
N GLY A 310 -11.33 -7.29 -2.98
CA GLY A 310 -10.36 -6.65 -3.84
C GLY A 310 -10.53 -7.09 -5.28
N LEU A 311 -10.62 -8.39 -5.55
CA LEU A 311 -10.82 -8.92 -6.91
C LEU A 311 -12.07 -8.34 -7.57
N VAL A 312 -13.18 -8.23 -6.84
CA VAL A 312 -14.42 -7.60 -7.36
C VAL A 312 -14.18 -6.12 -7.66
N GLY A 313 -13.59 -5.37 -6.73
CA GLY A 313 -13.28 -3.95 -6.94
C GLY A 313 -12.32 -3.72 -8.11
N ALA A 314 -11.27 -4.52 -8.20
CA ALA A 314 -10.27 -4.46 -9.26
C ALA A 314 -10.87 -4.84 -10.60
N LEU A 315 -11.78 -5.82 -10.66
CA LEU A 315 -12.51 -6.17 -11.87
C LEU A 315 -13.34 -4.99 -12.39
N VAL A 316 -14.08 -4.31 -11.50
CA VAL A 316 -14.90 -3.14 -11.89
C VAL A 316 -14.00 -2.00 -12.41
N VAL A 317 -12.93 -1.68 -11.68
CA VAL A 317 -11.99 -0.62 -12.08
C VAL A 317 -11.27 -0.97 -13.38
N ASN A 318 -10.90 -2.24 -13.56
CA ASN A 318 -10.28 -2.74 -14.79
C ASN A 318 -11.23 -2.64 -15.98
N ILE A 319 -12.47 -3.10 -15.85
CA ILE A 319 -13.50 -2.98 -16.91
C ILE A 319 -13.70 -1.51 -17.28
N PHE A 320 -13.76 -0.62 -16.29
CA PHE A 320 -13.93 0.81 -16.53
C PHE A 320 -12.72 1.40 -17.26
N ALA A 321 -11.51 1.16 -16.77
CA ALA A 321 -10.27 1.66 -17.37
C ALA A 321 -10.06 1.13 -18.80
N ALA A 322 -10.22 -0.18 -19.01
CA ALA A 322 -10.17 -0.81 -20.32
C ALA A 322 -11.27 -0.24 -21.23
N GLY A 323 -12.50 -0.10 -20.73
CA GLY A 323 -13.60 0.49 -21.49
C GLY A 323 -13.32 1.92 -21.94
N VAL A 324 -12.70 2.76 -21.10
CA VAL A 324 -12.28 4.12 -21.48
C VAL A 324 -11.27 4.08 -22.62
N ILE A 325 -10.26 3.21 -22.54
CA ILE A 325 -9.18 3.11 -23.54
C ILE A 325 -9.71 2.50 -24.84
N ASP A 326 -10.39 1.36 -24.77
CA ASP A 326 -10.89 0.61 -25.92
C ASP A 326 -11.96 1.38 -26.69
N LEU A 327 -12.89 2.03 -25.99
CA LEU A 327 -13.92 2.82 -26.65
C LEU A 327 -13.34 4.06 -27.33
N SER A 328 -12.30 4.67 -26.73
CA SER A 328 -11.55 5.78 -27.33
C SER A 328 -10.83 5.32 -28.59
N ASN A 329 -10.09 4.22 -28.52
CA ASN A 329 -9.37 3.64 -29.66
C ASN A 329 -10.32 3.19 -30.78
N TRP A 330 -11.45 2.58 -30.40
CA TRP A 330 -12.49 2.18 -31.34
C TRP A 330 -13.08 3.40 -32.07
N GLY A 331 -13.43 4.47 -31.37
CA GLY A 331 -13.91 5.70 -31.97
C GLY A 331 -12.90 6.34 -32.92
N VAL A 332 -11.63 6.41 -32.52
CA VAL A 332 -10.52 6.91 -33.37
C VAL A 332 -10.33 6.06 -34.63
N SER A 333 -10.50 4.73 -34.52
CA SER A 333 -10.30 3.81 -35.64
C SER A 333 -11.26 4.06 -36.81
N TRP A 334 -12.49 4.51 -36.54
CA TRP A 334 -13.48 4.85 -37.58
C TRP A 334 -13.00 6.03 -38.42
N GLY A 335 -12.54 7.10 -37.76
CA GLY A 335 -12.01 8.29 -38.42
C GLY A 335 -10.75 7.98 -39.23
N ARG A 336 -9.85 7.15 -38.69
CA ARG A 336 -8.65 6.69 -39.39
C ARG A 336 -8.99 5.88 -40.65
N ALA A 337 -9.91 4.92 -40.54
CA ALA A 337 -10.32 4.10 -41.69
C ALA A 337 -10.98 4.94 -42.80
N ALA A 338 -11.81 5.91 -42.43
CA ALA A 338 -12.41 6.84 -43.39
C ALA A 338 -11.35 7.73 -44.07
N ALA A 339 -10.38 8.24 -43.32
CA ALA A 339 -9.28 9.03 -43.86
C ALA A 339 -8.39 8.21 -44.80
N ASP A 340 -8.03 6.98 -44.42
CA ASP A 340 -7.24 6.06 -45.25
C ASP A 340 -7.95 5.75 -46.58
N ALA A 341 -9.27 5.55 -46.55
CA ALA A 341 -10.08 5.33 -47.74
C ALA A 341 -10.09 6.54 -48.69
N LEU A 342 -10.15 7.76 -48.14
CA LEU A 342 -10.14 9.01 -48.92
C LEU A 342 -8.76 9.35 -49.48
N LEU A 343 -7.69 9.06 -48.73
CA LEU A 343 -6.31 9.39 -49.09
C LEU A 343 -5.61 8.29 -49.92
N GLY A 344 -6.33 7.24 -50.31
CA GLY A 344 -5.78 6.14 -51.12
C GLY A 344 -4.80 5.24 -50.35
N GLY A 345 -4.91 5.18 -49.03
CA GLY A 345 -4.22 4.22 -48.16
C GLY A 345 -2.70 4.39 -48.00
N ALA A 346 -2.08 5.44 -48.55
CA ALA A 346 -0.62 5.50 -48.65
C ALA A 346 0.00 6.90 -48.62
N ALA A 347 -0.36 7.72 -47.62
CA ALA A 347 0.51 8.82 -47.22
C ALA A 347 1.34 8.41 -45.99
N THR A 348 2.21 7.41 -46.13
CA THR A 348 3.25 7.17 -45.11
C THR A 348 4.35 8.20 -45.30
N LEU A 349 4.12 9.41 -44.79
CA LEU A 349 5.16 10.40 -44.61
C LEU A 349 6.21 9.85 -43.65
N GLU A 350 7.47 10.22 -43.87
CA GLU A 350 8.55 9.87 -42.97
C GLU A 350 8.21 10.41 -41.57
N ARG A 351 8.24 9.51 -40.57
CA ARG A 351 7.79 9.83 -39.22
C ARG A 351 8.77 10.81 -38.58
N GLY A 352 8.34 12.07 -38.45
CA GLY A 352 9.14 13.13 -37.85
C GLY A 352 9.17 13.03 -36.32
N TRP A 353 10.00 13.87 -35.70
CA TRP A 353 10.04 14.00 -34.23
C TRP A 353 8.70 14.49 -33.65
N LEU A 354 7.91 15.25 -34.41
CA LEU A 354 6.56 15.69 -34.02
C LEU A 354 5.58 14.51 -33.95
N ASP A 355 5.68 13.54 -34.85
CA ASP A 355 4.84 12.34 -34.82
C ASP A 355 5.17 11.47 -33.61
N GLN A 356 6.46 11.34 -33.30
CA GLN A 356 6.94 10.63 -32.11
C GLN A 356 6.47 11.34 -30.82
N GLY A 357 6.57 12.67 -30.77
CA GLY A 357 6.08 13.47 -29.65
C GLY A 357 4.56 13.38 -29.48
N GLY A 358 3.80 13.38 -30.59
CA GLY A 358 2.35 13.19 -30.59
C GLY A 358 1.95 11.80 -30.09
N GLN A 359 2.64 10.76 -30.55
CA GLN A 359 2.42 9.39 -30.06
C GLN A 359 2.75 9.27 -28.56
N ALA A 360 3.89 9.80 -28.12
CA ALA A 360 4.27 9.80 -26.70
C ALA A 360 3.24 10.52 -25.82
N LEU A 361 2.61 11.59 -26.31
CA LEU A 361 1.55 12.28 -25.57
C LEU A 361 0.27 11.42 -25.46
N VAL A 362 -0.09 10.69 -26.52
CA VAL A 362 -1.21 9.73 -26.47
C VAL A 362 -0.92 8.60 -25.48
N ASP A 363 0.30 8.06 -25.52
CA ASP A 363 0.74 7.01 -24.60
C ASP A 363 0.76 7.52 -23.15
N PHE A 364 1.19 8.77 -22.91
CA PHE A 364 1.14 9.42 -21.59
C PHE A 364 -0.28 9.48 -21.02
N TRP A 365 -1.25 9.99 -21.80
CA TRP A 365 -2.64 10.09 -21.33
C TRP A 365 -3.29 8.73 -21.10
N THR A 366 -2.97 7.74 -21.96
CA THR A 366 -3.39 6.35 -21.76
C THR A 366 -2.78 5.77 -20.49
N GLY A 367 -1.50 6.05 -20.25
CA GLY A 367 -0.76 5.69 -19.04
C GLY A 367 -1.35 6.30 -17.77
N CYS A 368 -1.92 7.51 -17.81
CA CYS A 368 -2.64 8.08 -16.66
C CYS A 368 -3.84 7.22 -16.24
N VAL A 369 -4.61 6.69 -17.20
CA VAL A 369 -5.78 5.84 -16.92
C VAL A 369 -5.35 4.52 -16.29
N THR A 370 -4.33 3.87 -16.85
CA THR A 370 -3.80 2.60 -16.31
C THR A 370 -3.11 2.81 -14.96
N THR A 371 -2.45 3.95 -14.74
CA THR A 371 -1.89 4.33 -13.42
C THR A 371 -2.98 4.43 -12.37
N VAL A 372 -4.11 5.07 -12.67
CA VAL A 372 -5.24 5.18 -11.73
C VAL A 372 -5.84 3.82 -11.41
N GLN A 373 -5.95 2.93 -12.41
CA GLN A 373 -6.39 1.56 -12.19
C GLN A 373 -5.44 0.81 -11.24
N GLN A 374 -4.13 0.95 -11.40
CA GLN A 374 -3.18 0.32 -10.49
C GLN A 374 -3.19 0.96 -9.11
N ALA A 375 -3.35 2.29 -9.04
CA ALA A 375 -3.49 3.01 -7.79
C ALA A 375 -4.64 2.47 -6.92
N PHE A 376 -5.73 1.98 -7.53
CA PHE A 376 -6.79 1.29 -6.79
C PHE A 376 -6.27 0.04 -6.06
N SER A 377 -5.50 -0.82 -6.73
CA SER A 377 -4.98 -2.06 -6.11
C SER A 377 -4.10 -1.75 -4.90
N TYR A 378 -3.19 -0.78 -5.03
CA TYR A 378 -2.32 -0.38 -3.93
C TYR A 378 -3.08 0.35 -2.82
N GLY A 379 -4.01 1.25 -3.17
CA GLY A 379 -4.88 1.91 -2.21
C GLY A 379 -5.73 0.91 -1.42
N PHE A 380 -6.30 -0.08 -2.11
CA PHE A 380 -7.06 -1.17 -1.50
C PHE A 380 -6.21 -2.07 -0.61
N PHE A 381 -4.99 -2.41 -1.03
CA PHE A 381 -4.07 -3.21 -0.22
C PHE A 381 -3.83 -2.57 1.15
N TRP A 382 -3.54 -1.25 1.18
CA TRP A 382 -3.29 -0.54 2.43
C TRP A 382 -4.56 -0.33 3.27
N THR A 383 -5.70 -0.01 2.65
CA THR A 383 -6.96 0.12 3.40
C THR A 383 -7.43 -1.23 3.97
N ALA A 384 -7.24 -2.33 3.23
CA ALA A 384 -7.51 -3.68 3.70
C ALA A 384 -6.56 -4.08 4.83
N ALA A 385 -5.26 -3.79 4.72
CA ALA A 385 -4.31 -4.03 5.80
C ALA A 385 -4.71 -3.31 7.09
N THR A 386 -5.19 -2.07 7.00
CA THR A 386 -5.73 -1.33 8.16
C THR A 386 -6.96 -1.99 8.75
N ALA A 387 -7.93 -2.40 7.93
CA ALA A 387 -9.12 -3.10 8.43
C ALA A 387 -8.77 -4.44 9.09
N ILE A 388 -7.86 -5.21 8.51
CA ILE A 388 -7.38 -6.49 9.07
C ILE A 388 -6.69 -6.24 10.41
N TYR A 389 -5.84 -5.21 10.51
CA TYR A 389 -5.20 -4.82 11.76
C TYR A 389 -6.21 -4.49 12.86
N LEU A 390 -7.22 -3.67 12.55
CA LEU A 390 -8.28 -3.29 13.48
C LEU A 390 -9.10 -4.51 13.97
N LEU A 391 -9.39 -5.45 13.07
CA LEU A 391 -10.08 -6.70 13.45
C LEU A 391 -9.22 -7.57 14.36
N LEU A 392 -7.94 -7.73 14.04
CA LEU A 392 -7.04 -8.56 14.83
C LEU A 392 -6.78 -7.98 16.22
N ARG A 393 -6.57 -6.67 16.36
CA ARG A 393 -6.38 -6.05 17.68
C ARG A 393 -7.63 -6.16 18.55
N ARG A 394 -8.82 -6.14 17.95
CA ARG A 394 -10.08 -6.38 18.68
C ARG A 394 -10.16 -7.83 19.16
N ASP A 395 -9.78 -8.79 18.31
CA ASP A 395 -9.87 -10.22 18.63
C ASP A 395 -8.79 -10.71 19.62
N VAL A 396 -7.62 -10.03 19.63
CA VAL A 396 -6.46 -10.40 20.44
C VAL A 396 -6.39 -9.57 21.73
N ASP A 397 -6.49 -8.25 21.62
CA ASP A 397 -6.30 -7.33 22.76
C ASP A 397 -7.62 -6.83 23.36
N ALA A 398 -8.77 -7.19 22.76
CA ALA A 398 -10.08 -6.64 23.12
C ALA A 398 -10.16 -5.10 23.04
N LYS A 399 -9.31 -4.46 22.21
CA LYS A 399 -9.36 -3.02 21.96
C LYS A 399 -10.64 -2.62 21.22
N GLU A 400 -11.20 -1.47 21.59
CA GLU A 400 -12.39 -0.93 20.92
C GLU A 400 -12.03 -0.46 19.50
N MET A 401 -13.01 -0.53 18.58
CA MET A 401 -12.75 -0.25 17.17
C MET A 401 -12.54 1.25 16.92
N ASP A 402 -13.20 2.11 17.66
CA ASP A 402 -13.17 3.58 17.60
C ASP A 402 -11.93 4.22 18.26
N GLU A 403 -11.23 3.45 19.10
CA GLU A 403 -9.99 3.89 19.75
C GLU A 403 -8.84 4.01 18.73
N VAL A 404 -8.59 5.23 18.28
CA VAL A 404 -7.47 5.59 17.40
C VAL A 404 -6.67 6.68 18.10
N ALA A 405 -5.34 6.58 18.04
CA ALA A 405 -4.46 7.57 18.63
C ALA A 405 -4.79 8.99 18.11
N ASP A 406 -5.24 9.85 19.02
CA ASP A 406 -5.44 11.27 18.77
C ASP A 406 -4.14 12.05 18.90
N ASP A 407 -3.92 12.95 17.96
CA ASP A 407 -2.73 13.81 17.90
C ASP A 407 -2.95 15.15 18.62
N GLU A 408 -4.21 15.55 18.86
CA GLU A 408 -4.57 16.85 19.45
C GLU A 408 -4.28 16.95 20.97
N GLN A 409 -4.04 15.83 21.65
CA GLN A 409 -3.69 15.85 23.07
C GLN A 409 -2.25 16.29 23.36
N ASP A 410 -1.39 16.39 22.34
CA ASP A 410 -0.01 16.88 22.51
C ASP A 410 0.08 18.41 22.60
N GLU A 411 -0.94 19.17 22.14
CA GLU A 411 -1.01 20.64 22.34
C GLU A 411 -1.94 21.07 23.49
N ALA A 412 -2.86 20.20 23.94
CA ALA A 412 -3.71 20.44 25.11
C ALA A 412 -3.12 19.87 26.43
N GLY A 413 -1.86 19.45 26.42
CA GLY A 413 -1.12 18.88 27.57
C GLY A 413 -0.62 19.91 28.59
N GLY A 414 -1.29 21.06 28.70
CA GLY A 414 -1.02 22.08 29.69
C GLY A 414 -2.33 22.63 30.23
N LEU A 415 -3.07 21.82 31.00
CA LEU A 415 -4.07 22.40 31.89
C LEU A 415 -3.35 23.48 32.73
N PRO A 416 -3.86 24.72 32.79
CA PRO A 416 -3.25 25.77 33.60
C PRO A 416 -3.01 25.23 35.01
N PRO A 417 -1.84 25.50 35.63
CA PRO A 417 -1.58 25.02 36.97
C PRO A 417 -2.69 25.51 37.90
N LEU A 418 -3.43 24.57 38.50
CA LEU A 418 -4.45 24.90 39.48
C LEU A 418 -3.72 25.51 40.69
N THR A 419 -3.95 26.79 40.95
CA THR A 419 -3.52 27.42 42.20
C THR A 419 -4.41 26.88 43.31
N GLY A 420 -3.79 26.36 44.37
CA GLY A 420 -4.51 25.94 45.57
C GLY A 420 -5.12 27.17 46.25
N ALA A 421 -6.43 27.37 46.11
CA ALA A 421 -7.17 28.31 46.93
C ALA A 421 -7.59 27.63 48.24
N GLU A 422 -7.46 28.34 49.37
CA GLU A 422 -7.81 27.87 50.72
C GLU A 422 -9.30 27.49 50.93
N SER A 423 -10.15 27.61 49.91
CA SER A 423 -11.59 27.28 49.96
C SER A 423 -11.98 25.92 49.38
N GLY A 424 -11.02 25.07 48.98
CA GLY A 424 -11.30 23.66 48.64
C GLY A 424 -12.02 23.41 47.31
N VAL A 425 -12.15 24.41 46.43
CA VAL A 425 -12.61 24.24 45.04
C VAL A 425 -11.56 24.84 44.09
N PRO A 426 -10.99 24.07 43.13
CA PRO A 426 -10.01 24.60 42.19
C PRO A 426 -10.64 25.59 41.21
N GLN A 427 -10.02 26.77 41.03
CA GLN A 427 -10.39 27.73 39.98
C GLN A 427 -9.31 27.76 38.88
N VAL A 428 -9.75 27.95 37.64
CA VAL A 428 -8.86 28.11 36.48
C VAL A 428 -8.25 29.52 36.53
N ALA A 429 -6.92 29.62 36.37
CA ALA A 429 -6.24 30.91 36.35
C ALA A 429 -6.53 31.65 35.04
N ASP A 430 -7.37 32.69 35.10
CA ASP A 430 -7.56 33.62 33.99
C ASP A 430 -6.29 34.47 33.82
N GLY A 431 -5.48 34.17 32.80
CA GLY A 431 -4.25 34.91 32.56
C GLY A 431 -3.55 34.59 31.25
N GLN A 432 -3.93 35.34 30.21
CA GLN A 432 -3.18 35.64 28.97
C GLN A 432 -3.19 34.61 27.84
N ALA A 433 -4.24 34.66 27.02
CA ALA A 433 -4.14 34.33 25.60
C ALA A 433 -4.78 35.45 24.75
N ALA A 434 -3.95 36.04 23.89
CA ALA A 434 -4.29 36.68 22.62
C ALA A 434 -5.35 37.80 22.62
N GLY A 435 -4.92 39.02 22.93
CA GLY A 435 -5.53 40.24 22.40
C GLY A 435 -4.81 40.65 21.11
N GLU A 436 -5.04 39.92 20.02
CA GLU A 436 -4.70 40.44 18.69
C GLU A 436 -5.62 39.84 17.62
N SER A 437 -6.28 40.75 16.90
CA SER A 437 -7.04 40.57 15.65
C SER A 437 -8.57 40.52 15.74
N ALA A 438 -9.15 41.51 15.04
CA ALA A 438 -10.49 41.60 14.46
C ALA A 438 -11.67 41.90 15.41
N ALA A 439 -12.58 42.82 15.11
CA ALA A 439 -12.69 43.79 14.04
C ALA A 439 -13.78 44.80 14.43
N GLU A 440 -13.48 46.07 14.16
CA GLU A 440 -14.36 47.08 13.61
C GLU A 440 -15.79 46.64 13.22
N ARG A 441 -16.78 47.28 13.88
CA ARG A 441 -18.03 47.77 13.28
C ARG A 441 -18.70 48.73 14.26
N GLU A 442 -18.30 50.00 14.22
CA GLU A 442 -19.15 51.09 14.66
C GLU A 442 -20.23 51.34 13.60
N THR A 443 -21.50 51.37 14.01
CA THR A 443 -22.49 52.41 13.67
C THR A 443 -23.78 52.15 14.49
N PRO A 444 -24.56 53.21 14.79
CA PRO A 444 -25.31 53.33 16.05
C PRO A 444 -26.79 52.95 15.90
N GLY A 445 -27.39 52.51 17.02
CA GLY A 445 -28.81 52.18 17.13
C GLY A 445 -29.74 53.40 16.94
N PRO A 446 -30.98 53.19 16.50
CA PRO A 446 -31.98 54.25 16.42
C PRO A 446 -32.44 54.62 17.84
N GLY A 447 -32.53 55.92 18.10
CA GLY A 447 -32.95 56.46 19.38
C GLY A 447 -34.39 56.13 19.72
N ASP A 448 -34.67 56.15 21.02
CA ASP A 448 -36.02 56.28 21.56
C ASP A 448 -36.02 57.52 22.50
N PRO A 449 -37.06 58.37 22.46
CA PRO A 449 -37.14 59.58 23.24
C PRO A 449 -37.74 59.27 24.61
N THR A 450 -37.27 59.92 25.68
CA THR A 450 -38.08 60.64 26.68
C THR A 450 -37.31 60.87 27.98
N SER A 451 -37.55 62.06 28.52
CA SER A 451 -37.22 62.60 29.86
C SER A 451 -35.76 62.88 30.21
#